data_AF-A0AAU5FNX6-F1
#
_entry.id   AF-A0AAU5FNX6-F1
#
_cell.length_a   1.000
_cell.length_b   1.000
_cell.length_c   1.000
_cell.angle_alpha   90.00
_cell.angle_beta   90.00
_cell.angle_gamma   90.00
#
_symmetry.space_group_name_H-M   'P 1'
#
loop_
_entity.id
_entity.type
_entity.pdbx_description
1 polymer ?
#
loop_
_entity_poly.entity_id
_entity_poly.type
_entity_poly.pdbx_seq_one_letter_code
_entity_poly.pdbx_strand_id
1 'polypeptide(L)'
;MTADTAAGTVSIDDVDLETKRAWMLDALMDIYTYARTPGFQAVLAEMNELPTLEAKTLFVRTVLLNPEALAARGIAPPEGVVIQRSRFADDRPTVFCVVKYLPDTTRKMTLTFDQGQMLWPTEY
;
A
#
# COMPACT_ATOMS: atom_id res chain seq x y z
N MET A 1 -35.70 4.16 8.90
CA MET A 1 -34.78 4.77 9.88
C MET A 1 -33.63 3.80 10.10
N THR A 2 -32.57 3.95 9.33
CA THR A 2 -31.30 3.25 9.58
C THR A 2 -30.34 4.34 10.02
N ALA A 3 -29.91 4.26 11.28
CA ALA A 3 -28.99 5.20 11.87
C ALA A 3 -27.66 5.11 11.13
N ASP A 4 -27.42 6.12 10.29
CA ASP A 4 -26.11 6.41 9.73
C ASP A 4 -25.25 6.86 10.91
N THR A 5 -24.53 5.91 11.49
CA THR A 5 -23.59 6.20 12.57
C THR A 5 -22.40 6.84 11.90
N ALA A 6 -22.46 8.16 11.73
CA ALA A 6 -21.29 8.96 11.37
C ALA A 6 -20.24 8.71 12.45
N ALA A 7 -19.34 7.74 12.20
CA ALA A 7 -18.16 7.53 13.01
C ALA A 7 -17.42 8.87 13.01
N GLY A 8 -17.44 9.56 14.15
CA GLY A 8 -16.78 10.84 14.30
C GLY A 8 -15.34 10.69 13.85
N THR A 9 -14.91 11.51 12.90
CA THR A 9 -13.56 11.46 12.36
C THR A 9 -12.58 11.73 13.49
N VAL A 10 -11.88 10.70 13.97
CA VAL A 10 -10.89 10.87 15.03
C VAL A 10 -9.65 11.50 14.40
N SER A 11 -9.23 12.66 14.89
CA SER A 11 -7.97 13.28 14.48
C SER A 11 -6.81 12.57 15.16
N ILE A 12 -5.72 12.32 14.43
CA ILE A 12 -4.51 11.77 15.04
C ILE A 12 -3.98 12.74 16.11
N ASP A 13 -4.16 14.05 15.93
CA ASP A 13 -3.56 15.04 16.82
C ASP A 13 -4.21 15.05 18.22
N ASP A 14 -5.43 14.51 18.34
CA ASP A 14 -6.25 14.50 19.56
C ASP A 14 -6.04 13.26 20.46
N VAL A 15 -5.20 12.31 20.05
CA VAL A 15 -4.92 11.10 20.84
C VAL A 15 -3.50 11.10 21.43
N ASP A 16 -3.30 10.32 22.49
CA ASP A 16 -2.00 10.19 23.15
C ASP A 16 -0.94 9.52 22.25
N LEU A 17 0.33 9.64 22.64
CA LEU A 17 1.47 9.11 21.87
C LEU A 17 1.43 7.57 21.73
N GLU A 18 0.90 6.86 22.71
CA GLU A 18 0.82 5.41 22.69
C GLU A 18 -0.21 4.93 21.66
N THR A 19 -1.36 5.59 21.63
CA THR A 19 -2.43 5.37 20.64
C THR A 19 -1.94 5.72 19.24
N LYS A 20 -1.26 6.87 19.06
CA LYS A 20 -0.62 7.24 17.78
C LYS A 20 0.33 6.14 17.31
N ARG A 21 1.21 5.67 18.19
CA ARG A 21 2.18 4.61 17.91
C ARG A 21 1.48 3.32 17.52
N ALA A 22 0.45 2.91 18.26
CA ALA A 22 -0.30 1.69 17.99
C ALA A 22 -0.94 1.74 16.60
N TRP A 23 -1.58 2.84 16.22
CA TRP A 23 -2.19 3.00 14.89
C TRP A 23 -1.18 2.95 13.76
N MET A 24 -0.05 3.67 13.91
CA MET A 24 1.01 3.67 12.89
C MET A 24 1.65 2.28 12.75
N LEU A 25 1.87 1.59 13.86
CA LEU A 25 2.46 0.26 13.87
C LEU A 25 1.51 -0.77 13.24
N ASP A 26 0.24 -0.77 13.62
CA ASP A 26 -0.78 -1.64 13.01
C ASP A 26 -0.85 -1.44 11.49
N ALA A 27 -0.97 -0.18 11.07
CA ALA A 27 -1.04 0.13 9.64
C ALA A 27 0.23 -0.26 8.88
N LEU A 28 1.41 -0.08 9.48
CA LEU A 28 2.69 -0.50 8.90
C LEU A 28 2.80 -2.02 8.81
N MET A 29 2.40 -2.75 9.86
CA MET A 29 2.47 -4.21 9.90
C MET A 29 1.54 -4.84 8.85
N ASP A 30 0.37 -4.26 8.62
CA ASP A 30 -0.57 -4.75 7.61
C ASP A 30 -0.04 -4.59 6.20
N ILE A 31 0.42 -3.39 5.83
CA ILE A 31 0.98 -3.15 4.49
C ILE A 31 2.26 -3.98 4.28
N TYR A 32 3.07 -4.17 5.33
CA TYR A 32 4.28 -4.97 5.28
C TYR A 32 3.96 -6.46 5.10
N THR A 33 3.03 -6.99 5.89
CA THR A 33 2.59 -8.39 5.82
C THR A 33 1.97 -8.70 4.46
N TYR A 34 1.07 -7.84 3.98
CA TYR A 34 0.47 -7.97 2.65
C TYR A 34 1.53 -7.97 1.55
N ALA A 35 2.45 -7.01 1.58
CA ALA A 35 3.52 -6.92 0.59
C ALA A 35 4.43 -8.16 0.59
N ARG A 36 4.54 -8.89 1.70
CA ARG A 36 5.34 -10.12 1.81
C ARG A 36 4.61 -11.42 1.51
N THR A 37 3.31 -11.35 1.21
CA THR A 37 2.58 -12.56 0.81
C THR A 37 3.21 -13.17 -0.45
N PRO A 38 3.26 -14.51 -0.56
CA PRO A 38 3.84 -15.16 -1.74
C PRO A 38 3.21 -14.71 -3.07
N GLY A 39 1.89 -14.53 -3.08
CA GLY A 39 1.17 -14.05 -4.27
C GLY A 39 1.58 -12.63 -4.67
N PHE A 40 1.67 -11.70 -3.72
CA PHE A 40 2.10 -10.35 -4.02
C PHE A 40 3.56 -10.29 -4.48
N GLN A 41 4.46 -11.04 -3.82
CA GLN A 41 5.87 -11.14 -4.22
C GLN A 41 6.04 -11.73 -5.62
N ALA A 42 5.20 -12.70 -6.02
CA ALA A 42 5.23 -13.24 -7.38
C ALA A 42 4.85 -12.19 -8.44
N VAL A 43 3.81 -11.38 -8.18
CA VAL A 43 3.41 -10.28 -9.08
C VAL A 43 4.47 -9.17 -9.13
N LEU A 44 5.11 -8.88 -8.01
CA LEU A 44 6.25 -7.96 -7.96
C LEU A 44 7.43 -8.47 -8.80
N ALA A 45 7.74 -9.76 -8.73
CA ALA A 45 8.81 -10.38 -9.52
C ALA A 45 8.52 -10.24 -11.02
N GLU A 46 7.29 -10.56 -11.46
CA GLU A 46 6.84 -10.38 -12.86
C GLU A 46 7.00 -8.93 -13.33
N MET A 47 6.59 -7.96 -12.50
CA MET A 47 6.78 -6.54 -12.81
C MET A 47 8.27 -6.17 -12.94
N ASN A 48 9.13 -6.74 -12.10
CA ASN A 48 10.55 -6.43 -12.08
C ASN A 48 11.33 -7.00 -13.27
N GLU A 49 10.80 -8.05 -13.92
CA GLU A 49 11.34 -8.58 -15.18
C GLU A 49 11.11 -7.65 -16.37
N LEU A 50 10.20 -6.67 -16.25
CA LEU A 50 9.90 -5.73 -17.33
C LEU A 50 11.06 -4.73 -17.53
N PRO A 51 11.54 -4.56 -18.77
CA PRO A 51 12.79 -3.84 -19.04
C PRO A 51 12.67 -2.30 -19.00
N THR A 52 11.46 -1.75 -19.12
CA THR A 52 11.25 -0.30 -19.23
C THR A 52 10.28 0.21 -18.16
N LEU A 53 10.45 1.48 -17.76
CA LEU A 53 9.51 2.17 -16.88
C LEU A 53 8.09 2.17 -17.45
N GLU A 54 7.96 2.37 -18.76
CA GLU A 54 6.67 2.39 -19.45
C GLU A 54 5.95 1.04 -19.32
N ALA A 55 6.65 -0.07 -19.56
CA ALA A 55 6.10 -1.41 -19.38
C ALA A 55 5.70 -1.64 -17.91
N LYS A 56 6.54 -1.26 -16.95
CA LYS A 56 6.22 -1.35 -15.51
C LYS A 56 4.98 -0.54 -15.15
N THR A 57 4.87 0.70 -15.64
CA THR A 57 3.71 1.55 -15.33
C THR A 57 2.43 1.08 -16.04
N LEU A 58 2.52 0.49 -17.23
CA LEU A 58 1.39 -0.20 -17.85
C LEU A 58 0.96 -1.40 -17.01
N PHE A 59 1.90 -2.26 -16.61
CA PHE A 59 1.64 -3.42 -15.75
C PHE A 59 0.93 -3.04 -14.46
N VAL A 60 1.38 -1.97 -13.79
CA VAL A 60 0.72 -1.47 -12.59
C VAL A 60 -0.73 -1.12 -12.86
N ARG A 61 -1.01 -0.40 -13.94
CA ARG A 61 -2.37 0.03 -14.28
C ARG A 61 -3.29 -1.13 -14.62
N THR A 62 -2.78 -2.14 -15.32
CA THR A 62 -3.59 -3.25 -15.83
C THR A 62 -3.70 -4.42 -14.84
N VAL A 63 -2.71 -4.58 -13.96
CA VAL A 63 -2.62 -5.67 -12.99
C VAL A 63 -2.76 -5.17 -11.55
N LEU A 64 -1.80 -4.39 -11.04
CA LEU A 64 -1.74 -4.05 -9.60
C LEU A 64 -2.85 -3.11 -9.12
N LEU A 65 -3.36 -2.23 -9.99
CA LEU A 65 -4.48 -1.34 -9.66
C LEU A 65 -5.83 -1.93 -10.05
N ASN A 66 -5.86 -3.12 -10.64
CA ASN A 66 -7.07 -3.79 -11.09
C ASN A 66 -7.45 -4.90 -10.08
N PRO A 67 -8.49 -4.70 -9.27
CA PRO A 67 -8.92 -5.69 -8.27
C PRO A 67 -9.27 -7.04 -8.89
N GLU A 68 -9.86 -7.06 -10.09
CA GLU A 68 -10.21 -8.31 -10.79
C GLU A 68 -8.96 -9.09 -11.22
N ALA A 69 -7.93 -8.37 -11.72
CA ALA A 69 -6.67 -8.99 -12.11
C ALA A 69 -5.89 -9.56 -10.91
N LEU A 70 -5.95 -8.88 -9.75
CA LEU A 70 -5.38 -9.40 -8.51
C LEU A 70 -6.16 -10.61 -7.99
N ALA A 71 -7.48 -10.53 -7.98
CA ALA A 71 -8.35 -11.63 -7.54
C ALA A 71 -8.15 -12.88 -8.40
N ALA A 72 -8.01 -12.73 -9.72
CA ALA A 72 -7.70 -13.84 -10.64
C ALA A 72 -6.35 -14.52 -10.33
N ARG A 73 -5.45 -13.82 -9.63
CA ARG A 73 -4.15 -14.33 -9.16
C ARG A 73 -4.19 -14.81 -7.69
N GLY A 74 -5.38 -14.85 -7.08
CA GLY A 74 -5.57 -15.23 -5.68
C GLY A 74 -5.05 -14.19 -4.68
N ILE A 75 -4.90 -12.92 -5.11
CA ILE A 75 -4.39 -11.84 -4.29
C ILE A 75 -5.55 -10.93 -3.92
N ALA A 76 -5.78 -10.77 -2.61
CA ALA A 76 -6.75 -9.84 -2.07
C ALA A 76 -6.04 -8.96 -1.02
N PRO A 77 -6.05 -7.63 -1.18
CA PRO A 77 -5.63 -6.73 -0.11
C PRO A 77 -6.50 -6.93 1.14
N PRO A 78 -5.92 -6.93 2.35
CA PRO A 78 -6.70 -6.93 3.58
C PRO A 78 -7.48 -5.61 3.74
N GLU A 79 -8.42 -5.58 4.68
CA GLU A 79 -9.28 -4.43 4.92
C GLU A 79 -8.45 -3.14 5.13
N GLY A 80 -8.84 -2.07 4.44
CA GLY A 80 -8.18 -0.77 4.52
C GLY A 80 -6.81 -0.68 3.82
N VAL A 81 -6.26 -1.79 3.31
CA VAL A 81 -5.05 -1.77 2.47
C VAL A 81 -5.45 -1.56 1.02
N VAL A 82 -4.88 -0.54 0.39
CA VAL A 82 -5.12 -0.23 -1.02
C VAL A 82 -3.81 -0.01 -1.77
N ILE A 83 -3.82 -0.37 -3.05
CA ILE A 83 -2.73 -0.10 -3.98
C ILE A 83 -3.09 1.16 -4.76
N GLN A 84 -2.18 2.11 -4.82
CA GLN A 84 -2.40 3.37 -5.52
C GLN A 84 -1.11 3.86 -6.17
N ARG A 85 -1.25 4.79 -7.12
CA ARG A 85 -0.09 5.55 -7.61
C ARG A 85 0.15 6.74 -6.70
N SER A 86 1.42 6.99 -6.41
CA SER A 86 1.86 8.24 -5.77
C SER A 86 2.70 9.03 -6.76
N ARG A 87 2.55 10.35 -6.73
CA ARG A 87 3.48 11.29 -7.33
C ARG A 87 4.14 12.05 -6.19
N PHE A 88 5.44 11.85 -5.99
CA PHE A 88 6.19 12.63 -5.01
C PHE A 88 6.51 14.02 -5.58
N ALA A 89 6.65 15.02 -4.70
CA ALA A 89 6.97 16.39 -5.09
C ALA A 89 8.38 16.53 -5.70
N ASP A 90 9.25 15.54 -5.50
CA ASP A 90 10.60 15.48 -6.05
C ASP A 90 10.68 14.75 -7.42
N ASP A 91 9.52 14.46 -8.02
CA ASP A 91 9.37 13.76 -9.31
C ASP A 91 10.14 12.42 -9.40
N ARG A 92 10.49 11.79 -8.27
CA ARG A 92 11.08 10.44 -8.29
C ARG A 92 10.16 9.47 -9.02
N PRO A 93 10.71 8.58 -9.86
CA PRO A 93 9.92 7.69 -10.68
C PRO A 93 9.38 6.54 -9.82
N THR A 94 8.35 6.87 -9.04
CA THR A 94 7.61 5.89 -8.26
C THR A 94 6.69 5.14 -9.19
N VAL A 95 6.74 3.82 -9.08
CA VAL A 95 5.91 2.94 -9.89
C VAL A 95 4.52 2.87 -9.25
N PHE A 96 4.46 2.54 -7.95
CA PHE A 96 3.23 2.54 -7.15
C PHE A 96 3.50 2.49 -5.63
N CYS A 97 2.45 2.53 -4.82
CA CYS A 97 2.51 2.36 -3.37
C CYS A 97 1.42 1.42 -2.88
N VAL A 98 1.70 0.73 -1.77
CA VAL A 98 0.70 0.07 -0.91
C VAL A 98 0.48 0.97 0.29
N VAL A 99 -0.78 1.29 0.60
CA VAL A 99 -1.12 2.22 1.67
C VAL A 99 -2.22 1.64 2.56
N LYS A 100 -2.18 2.00 3.85
CA LYS A 100 -3.30 1.83 4.78
C LYS A 100 -3.53 3.17 5.48
N TYR A 101 -4.78 3.64 5.43
CA TYR A 101 -5.19 4.84 6.14
C TYR A 101 -5.27 4.56 7.64
N LEU A 102 -4.90 5.55 8.44
CA LEU A 102 -5.11 5.49 9.89
C LEU A 102 -6.60 5.74 10.19
N PRO A 103 -7.06 5.52 11.44
CA PRO A 103 -8.41 5.95 11.85
C PRO A 103 -8.68 7.43 11.53
N ASP A 104 -7.66 8.27 11.62
CA ASP A 104 -7.62 9.57 10.95
C ASP A 104 -7.36 9.38 9.45
N THR A 105 -8.42 9.47 8.65
CA THR A 105 -8.36 9.27 7.19
C THR A 105 -7.56 10.33 6.44
N THR A 106 -7.12 11.41 7.10
CA THR A 106 -6.20 12.40 6.52
C THR A 106 -4.74 11.95 6.59
N ARG A 107 -4.45 10.88 7.33
CA ARG A 107 -3.12 10.32 7.54
C ARG A 107 -3.08 8.86 7.10
N LYS A 108 -1.91 8.40 6.65
CA LYS A 108 -1.72 7.03 6.17
C LYS A 108 -0.28 6.58 6.32
N MET A 109 -0.10 5.27 6.45
CA MET A 109 1.19 4.61 6.26
C MET A 109 1.33 4.18 4.81
N THR A 110 2.54 4.31 4.25
CA THR A 110 2.81 4.07 2.83
C THR A 110 4.08 3.25 2.68
N LEU A 111 3.98 2.13 1.97
CA LEU A 111 5.12 1.37 1.46
C LEU A 111 5.24 1.67 -0.04
N THR A 112 6.38 2.22 -0.44
CA THR A 112 6.60 2.70 -1.82
C THR A 112 7.44 1.72 -2.60
N PHE A 113 7.03 1.44 -3.84
CA PHE A 113 7.76 0.63 -4.80
C PHE A 113 8.26 1.55 -5.91
N ASP A 114 9.56 1.84 -5.88
CA ASP A 114 10.24 2.67 -6.86
C ASP A 114 10.92 1.81 -7.95
N GLN A 115 11.63 2.47 -8.85
CA GLN A 115 12.38 1.80 -9.92
C GLN A 115 13.74 1.25 -9.49
N GLY A 116 14.14 1.45 -8.23
CA GLY A 116 15.38 0.90 -7.70
C GLY A 116 15.29 -0.61 -7.51
N GLN A 117 16.45 -1.27 -7.47
CA GLN A 117 16.53 -2.63 -6.95
C GLN A 117 15.97 -2.61 -5.53
N MET A 118 14.91 -3.37 -5.26
CA MET A 118 14.31 -3.42 -3.94
C MET A 118 15.29 -4.10 -2.97
N LEU A 119 16.05 -3.29 -2.24
CA LEU A 119 16.98 -3.74 -1.21
C LEU A 119 16.15 -4.07 0.04
N TRP A 120 15.67 -5.31 0.13
CA TRP A 120 15.16 -5.81 1.40
C TRP A 120 16.35 -5.99 2.35
N PRO A 121 16.31 -5.45 3.58
CA PRO A 121 17.18 -5.97 4.63
C PRO A 121 16.80 -7.45 4.82
N THR A 122 17.77 -8.34 4.63
CA THR A 122 17.57 -9.80 4.80
C THR A 122 17.50 -10.20 6.27
N GLU A 123 17.79 -9.30 7.21
CA GLU A 123 17.89 -9.58 8.63
C GLU A 123 17.39 -8.38 9.46
N TYR A 124 16.65 -8.69 10.53
CA TYR A 124 16.35 -7.82 11.67
C TYR A 124 16.84 -8.52 12.94
#